data_AF-A0A6N8V3T6-F1
#
_entry.id   AF-A0A6N8V3T6-F1
#
_cell.length_a   1.000
_cell.length_b   1.000
_cell.length_c   1.000
_cell.angle_alpha   90.00
_cell.angle_beta   90.00
_cell.angle_gamma   90.00
#
_symmetry.space_group_name_H-M   'P 1'
#
loop_
_entity.id
_entity.type
_entity.pdbx_description
1 polymer ?
#
loop_
_entity_poly.entity_id
_entity_poly.type
_entity_poly.pdbx_seq_one_letter_code
_entity_poly.pdbx_strand_id
1 'polypeptide(L)'
;MLLRFLVLVVLLNIVRYVVAGFVEQMLILPHLFAAMAASQEYFRTEFTTLDWVTSYLYNFAMWAVAAWVFHLLRPVLKGGDVAASLKSFGVMWLMFAAVSTIYMNHYSHPPDFYLWNILDAVIAFGTVALANGLLYRRVMGPKRVERP
;
A
#
# COMPACT_ATOMS: atom_id res chain seq x y z
N MET A 1 -2.99 -17.06 -15.86
CA MET A 1 -3.62 -16.15 -14.90
C MET A 1 -2.63 -15.74 -13.80
N LEU A 2 -2.08 -16.72 -13.05
CA LEU A 2 -1.11 -16.48 -11.97
C LEU A 2 0.07 -15.57 -12.36
N LEU A 3 0.76 -15.85 -13.47
CA LEU A 3 1.90 -15.03 -13.92
C LEU A 3 1.53 -13.56 -14.13
N ARG A 4 0.36 -13.27 -14.73
CA ARG A 4 -0.12 -11.90 -14.94
C ARG A 4 -0.44 -11.21 -13.63
N PHE A 5 -1.02 -11.95 -12.69
CA PHE A 5 -1.28 -11.45 -11.36
C PHE A 5 0.03 -11.09 -10.64
N LEU A 6 1.04 -11.98 -10.68
CA LEU A 6 2.36 -11.69 -10.12
C LEU A 6 3.02 -10.47 -10.78
N VAL A 7 2.93 -10.35 -12.11
CA VAL A 7 3.43 -9.17 -12.83
C VAL A 7 2.72 -7.90 -12.35
N LEU A 8 1.39 -7.93 -12.20
CA LEU A 8 0.63 -6.81 -11.66
C LEU A 8 1.15 -6.44 -10.26
N VAL A 9 1.29 -7.40 -9.35
CA VAL A 9 1.77 -7.16 -7.98
C VAL A 9 3.18 -6.56 -7.98
N VAL A 10 4.09 -7.04 -8.83
CA VAL A 10 5.44 -6.47 -8.97
C VAL A 10 5.35 -5.02 -9.44
N LEU A 11 4.53 -4.72 -10.45
CA LEU A 11 4.34 -3.34 -10.92
C LEU A 11 3.75 -2.43 -9.83
N LEU A 12 2.82 -2.93 -9.02
CA LEU A 12 2.26 -2.18 -7.89
C LEU A 12 3.32 -1.88 -6.82
N ASN A 13 4.22 -2.83 -6.53
CA ASN A 13 5.33 -2.60 -5.62
C ASN A 13 6.31 -1.54 -6.18
N ILE A 14 6.64 -1.62 -7.46
CA ILE A 14 7.49 -0.60 -8.10
C ILE A 14 6.84 0.78 -7.96
N VAL A 15 5.54 0.90 -8.23
CA VAL A 15 4.83 2.18 -8.06
C VAL A 15 4.80 2.64 -6.60
N ARG A 16 4.63 1.73 -5.62
CA ARG A 16 4.70 2.06 -4.19
C ARG A 16 6.07 2.64 -3.82
N TYR A 17 7.16 2.01 -4.23
CA TYR A 17 8.50 2.44 -3.82
C TYR A 17 9.02 3.63 -4.61
N VAL A 18 8.69 3.73 -5.90
CA VAL A 18 9.19 4.82 -6.75
C VAL A 18 8.30 6.06 -6.63
N VAL A 19 6.98 5.91 -6.79
CA VAL A 19 6.08 7.06 -6.83
C VAL A 19 5.70 7.48 -5.42
N ALA A 20 5.11 6.58 -4.62
CA ALA A 20 4.73 6.93 -3.26
C ALA A 20 5.96 7.17 -2.37
N GLY A 21 7.02 6.37 -2.51
CA GLY A 21 8.28 6.58 -1.79
C GLY A 21 8.93 7.94 -2.04
N PHE A 22 8.86 8.47 -3.28
CA PHE A 22 9.34 9.83 -3.56
C PHE A 22 8.50 10.90 -2.85
N VAL A 23 7.17 10.77 -2.88
CA VAL A 23 6.25 11.69 -2.18
C VAL A 23 6.47 11.65 -0.67
N GLU A 24 6.66 10.45 -0.11
CA GLU A 24 6.89 10.23 1.32
C GLU A 24 8.22 10.80 1.78
N GLN A 25 9.29 10.67 1.00
CA GLN A 25 10.58 11.30 1.33
C GLN A 25 10.48 12.81 1.48
N MET A 26 9.60 13.45 0.71
CA MET A 26 9.42 14.90 0.76
C MET A 26 8.45 15.35 1.87
N LEU A 27 7.37 14.60 2.10
CA LEU A 27 6.23 15.08 2.89
C LEU A 27 5.99 14.32 4.20
N ILE A 28 6.50 13.10 4.34
CA ILE A 28 6.13 12.19 5.44
C ILE A 28 7.36 11.78 6.26
N LEU A 29 8.36 11.20 5.61
CA LEU A 29 9.52 10.62 6.29
C LEU A 29 10.27 11.61 7.20
N PRO A 30 10.49 12.89 6.83
CA PRO A 30 11.14 13.84 7.73
C PRO A 30 10.39 14.00 9.06
N HIS A 31 9.07 14.08 9.01
CA HIS A 31 8.24 14.25 10.20
C HIS A 31 8.08 12.96 10.99
N LEU A 32 7.93 11.82 10.29
CA LEU A 32 7.86 10.50 10.91
C LEU A 32 9.16 10.19 11.68
N PHE A 33 10.32 10.43 11.06
CA PHE A 33 11.62 10.22 11.72
C PHE A 33 11.85 11.22 12.85
N ALA A 34 11.40 12.46 12.75
CA ALA A 34 11.44 13.41 13.86
C ALA A 34 10.61 12.91 15.06
N ALA A 35 9.39 12.41 14.82
CA ALA A 35 8.54 11.84 15.86
C ALA A 35 9.16 10.58 16.50
N MET A 36 9.78 9.71 15.70
CA MET A 36 10.52 8.54 16.20
C MET A 36 11.74 8.96 17.04
N ALA A 37 12.51 9.94 16.58
CA ALA A 37 13.70 10.44 17.28
C ALA A 37 13.35 11.18 18.57
N ALA A 38 12.17 11.80 18.67
CA ALA A 38 11.68 12.37 19.92
C ALA A 38 11.27 11.31 20.95
N SER A 39 11.11 10.05 20.53
CA SER A 39 10.47 8.98 21.31
C SER A 39 11.26 7.67 21.21
N GLN A 40 12.59 7.76 21.32
CA GLN A 40 13.52 6.64 21.10
C GLN A 40 13.30 5.45 22.03
N GLU A 41 12.64 5.64 23.18
CA GLU A 41 12.29 4.56 24.10
C GLU A 41 11.30 3.54 23.48
N TYR A 42 10.52 3.95 22.47
CA TYR A 42 9.57 3.09 21.77
C TYR A 42 10.10 2.52 20.45
N PHE A 43 11.08 3.18 19.84
CA PHE A 43 11.52 2.88 18.47
C PHE A 43 12.98 2.46 18.42
N ARG A 44 13.23 1.24 17.93
CA ARG A 44 14.57 0.87 17.48
C ARG A 44 14.85 1.53 16.14
N THR A 45 15.81 2.46 16.12
CA THR A 45 16.25 3.16 14.91
C THR A 45 17.35 2.41 14.16
N GLU A 46 17.90 1.34 14.74
CA GLU A 46 18.89 0.47 14.11
C GLU A 46 18.19 -0.47 13.12
N PHE A 47 18.19 -0.09 11.84
CA PHE A 47 17.57 -0.87 10.77
C PHE A 47 18.58 -1.83 10.14
N THR A 48 18.37 -3.13 10.30
CA THR A 48 19.25 -4.17 9.73
C THR A 48 18.82 -4.55 8.31
N THR A 49 19.68 -5.28 7.60
CA THR A 49 19.32 -5.87 6.30
C THR A 49 18.11 -6.80 6.39
N LEU A 50 17.94 -7.52 7.50
CA LEU A 50 16.77 -8.38 7.71
C LEU A 50 15.48 -7.57 7.87
N ASP A 51 15.54 -6.39 8.50
CA ASP A 51 14.40 -5.49 8.61
C ASP A 51 13.97 -4.96 7.24
N TRP A 52 14.95 -4.63 6.38
CA TRP A 52 14.70 -4.26 4.98
C TRP A 52 13.99 -5.36 4.20
N VAL A 53 14.49 -6.60 4.27
CA VAL A 53 13.88 -7.74 3.57
C VAL A 53 12.47 -8.01 4.09
N THR A 54 12.29 -7.97 5.41
CA THR A 54 10.99 -8.19 6.06
C THR A 54 9.99 -7.12 5.64
N SER A 55 10.40 -5.85 5.63
CA SER A 55 9.58 -4.73 5.18
C SER A 55 9.17 -4.86 3.71
N TYR A 56 10.10 -5.27 2.84
CA TYR A 56 9.81 -5.52 1.42
C TYR A 56 8.81 -6.65 1.20
N LEU A 57 9.01 -7.79 1.88
CA LEU A 57 8.12 -8.93 1.79
C LEU A 57 6.73 -8.63 2.36
N TYR A 58 6.67 -7.89 3.46
CA TYR A 58 5.43 -7.41 4.05
C TYR A 58 4.64 -6.52 3.07
N ASN A 59 5.29 -5.53 2.46
CA ASN A 59 4.68 -4.68 1.43
C ASN A 59 4.22 -5.50 0.22
N PHE A 60 5.06 -6.42 -0.26
CA PHE A 60 4.70 -7.30 -1.36
C PHE A 60 3.43 -8.10 -1.05
N ALA A 61 3.37 -8.71 0.13
CA ALA A 61 2.20 -9.48 0.58
C ALA A 61 0.96 -8.59 0.72
N MET A 62 1.09 -7.39 1.29
CA MET A 62 -0.01 -6.44 1.45
C MET A 62 -0.63 -6.09 0.08
N TRP A 63 0.20 -5.72 -0.90
CA TRP A 63 -0.29 -5.35 -2.23
C TRP A 63 -0.80 -6.55 -3.01
N ALA A 64 -0.21 -7.75 -2.81
CA ALA A 64 -0.77 -8.99 -3.35
C ALA A 64 -2.18 -9.24 -2.82
N VAL A 65 -2.38 -9.12 -1.50
CA VAL A 65 -3.70 -9.29 -0.88
C VAL A 65 -4.68 -8.23 -1.37
N ALA A 66 -4.29 -6.95 -1.42
CA ALA A 66 -5.15 -5.88 -1.90
C ALA A 66 -5.56 -6.08 -3.37
N ALA A 67 -4.62 -6.46 -4.24
CA ALA A 67 -4.90 -6.76 -5.64
C ALA A 67 -5.78 -8.02 -5.80
N TRP A 68 -5.62 -9.02 -4.94
CA TRP A 68 -6.45 -10.22 -4.92
C TRP A 68 -7.89 -9.92 -4.50
N VAL A 69 -8.07 -9.17 -3.41
CA VAL A 69 -9.39 -8.71 -2.95
C VAL A 69 -10.08 -7.89 -4.05
N PHE A 70 -9.35 -6.97 -4.69
CA PHE A 70 -9.87 -6.24 -5.83
C PHE A 70 -10.29 -7.17 -6.98
N HIS A 71 -9.46 -8.16 -7.34
CA HIS A 71 -9.77 -9.12 -8.40
C HIS A 71 -11.11 -9.84 -8.16
N LEU A 72 -11.36 -10.25 -6.91
CA LEU A 72 -12.59 -10.92 -6.49
C LEU A 72 -13.80 -9.97 -6.46
N LEU A 73 -13.64 -8.73 -5.98
CA LEU A 73 -14.73 -7.77 -5.83
C LEU A 73 -15.06 -7.02 -7.13
N ARG A 74 -14.14 -6.94 -8.08
CA ARG A 74 -14.29 -6.17 -9.33
C ARG A 74 -15.61 -6.43 -10.08
N PRO A 75 -16.15 -7.67 -10.19
CA PRO A 75 -17.44 -7.91 -10.87
C PRO A 75 -18.65 -7.24 -10.20
N VAL A 76 -18.60 -6.98 -8.90
CA VAL A 76 -19.73 -6.40 -8.14
C VAL A 76 -19.55 -4.89 -7.87
N LEU A 77 -18.35 -4.36 -8.08
CA LEU A 77 -18.07 -2.94 -7.89
C LEU A 77 -18.49 -2.11 -9.10
N LYS A 78 -19.40 -1.15 -8.88
CA LYS A 78 -19.83 -0.21 -9.92
C LYS A 78 -18.73 0.80 -10.27
N GLY A 79 -18.60 1.12 -11.56
CA GLY A 79 -17.70 2.15 -12.10
C GLY A 79 -16.58 1.58 -12.99
N GLY A 80 -15.70 2.45 -13.47
CA GLY A 80 -14.48 2.04 -14.17
C GLY A 80 -13.47 1.35 -13.23
N ASP A 81 -12.46 0.70 -13.78
CA ASP A 81 -11.47 -0.06 -12.99
C ASP A 81 -10.75 0.82 -11.94
N VAL A 82 -10.51 2.11 -12.23
CA VAL A 82 -9.96 3.08 -11.27
C VAL A 82 -10.90 3.30 -10.09
N ALA A 83 -12.17 3.61 -10.35
CA ALA A 83 -13.16 3.84 -9.29
C ALA A 83 -13.40 2.57 -8.46
N ALA A 84 -13.45 1.41 -9.10
CA ALA A 84 -13.57 0.13 -8.40
C ALA A 84 -12.32 -0.16 -7.54
N SER A 85 -11.13 0.13 -8.06
CA SER A 85 -9.87 -0.05 -7.33
C SER A 85 -9.80 0.83 -6.08
N LEU A 86 -10.15 2.12 -6.21
CA LEU A 86 -10.23 3.05 -5.08
C LEU A 86 -11.19 2.58 -3.99
N LYS A 87 -12.35 2.02 -4.36
CA LYS A 87 -13.30 1.45 -3.38
C LYS A 87 -12.71 0.27 -2.63
N SER A 88 -12.11 -0.68 -3.35
CA SER A 88 -11.53 -1.88 -2.75
C SER A 88 -10.35 -1.54 -1.84
N PHE A 89 -9.42 -0.72 -2.32
CA PHE A 89 -8.25 -0.30 -1.55
C PHE A 89 -8.62 0.63 -0.41
N GLY A 90 -9.65 1.47 -0.55
CA GLY A 90 -10.16 2.31 0.52
C GLY A 90 -10.68 1.51 1.71
N VAL A 91 -11.37 0.38 1.48
CA VAL A 91 -11.77 -0.53 2.56
C VAL A 91 -10.55 -1.16 3.26
N MET A 92 -9.54 -1.56 2.48
CA MET A 92 -8.29 -2.11 3.04
C MET A 92 -7.54 -1.06 3.87
N TRP A 93 -7.50 0.19 3.41
CA TRP A 93 -6.95 1.32 4.16
C TRP A 93 -7.72 1.58 5.46
N LEU A 94 -9.06 1.54 5.43
CA LEU A 94 -9.88 1.69 6.64
C LEU A 94 -9.57 0.59 7.66
N MET A 95 -9.40 -0.65 7.21
CA MET A 95 -8.97 -1.75 8.09
C MET A 95 -7.57 -1.49 8.68
N PHE A 96 -6.62 -1.06 7.85
CA PHE A 96 -5.28 -0.68 8.32
C PHE A 96 -5.33 0.44 9.36
N ALA A 97 -6.13 1.48 9.12
CA ALA A 97 -6.29 2.61 10.04
C ALA A 97 -6.94 2.19 11.36
N ALA A 98 -7.97 1.34 11.31
CA ALA A 98 -8.62 0.81 12.51
C ALA A 98 -7.66 -0.03 13.35
N VAL A 99 -6.91 -0.94 12.71
CA VAL A 99 -5.88 -1.75 13.38
C VAL A 99 -4.81 -0.84 13.99
N SER A 100 -4.29 0.12 13.22
CA SER A 100 -3.29 1.09 13.70
C SER A 100 -3.78 1.88 14.92
N THR A 101 -5.06 2.26 14.95
CA THR A 101 -5.69 2.96 16.09
C THR A 101 -5.77 2.07 17.33
N ILE A 102 -6.07 0.78 17.18
CA ILE A 102 -6.05 -0.18 18.30
C ILE A 102 -4.63 -0.33 18.85
N TYR A 103 -3.62 -0.41 17.98
CA TYR A 103 -2.21 -0.44 18.38
C TYR A 103 -1.81 0.85 19.13
N MET A 104 -2.31 2.01 18.70
CA MET A 104 -2.10 3.27 19.43
C MET A 104 -2.61 3.21 20.85
N ASN A 105 -3.84 2.71 21.04
CA ASN A 105 -4.43 2.62 22.36
C ASN A 105 -3.74 1.57 23.27
N HIS A 106 -3.16 0.52 22.69
CA HIS A 106 -2.52 -0.56 23.46
C HIS A 106 -1.06 -0.29 23.82
N TYR A 107 -0.28 0.30 22.91
CA TYR A 107 1.17 0.36 23.05
C TYR A 107 1.70 1.75 23.41
N SER A 108 0.81 2.72 23.68
CA SER A 108 1.15 4.07 24.16
C SER A 108 2.20 4.82 23.32
N HIS A 109 2.33 4.51 22.03
CA HIS A 109 3.29 5.24 21.18
C HIS A 109 2.82 6.70 20.97
N PRO A 110 3.74 7.60 20.56
CA PRO A 110 3.43 9.02 20.41
C PRO A 110 2.31 9.28 19.40
N PRO A 111 1.32 10.14 19.71
CA PRO A 111 0.25 10.49 18.79
C PRO A 111 0.74 11.01 17.44
N ASP A 112 1.85 11.77 17.45
CA ASP A 112 2.45 12.34 16.24
C ASP A 112 2.95 11.25 15.29
N PHE A 113 3.58 10.19 15.80
CA PHE A 113 4.02 9.07 14.97
C PHE A 113 2.84 8.44 14.24
N TYR A 114 1.72 8.23 14.94
CA TYR A 114 0.52 7.63 14.35
C TYR A 114 -0.12 8.53 13.30
N LEU A 115 -0.19 9.83 13.54
CA LEU A 115 -0.69 10.77 12.55
C LEU A 115 0.09 10.64 11.24
N TRP A 116 1.42 10.68 11.32
CA TRP A 116 2.27 10.55 10.14
C TRP A 116 2.18 9.16 9.50
N ASN A 117 2.02 8.09 10.29
CA ASN A 117 1.79 6.73 9.77
C ASN A 117 0.44 6.56 9.06
N ILE A 118 -0.62 7.22 9.54
CA ILE A 118 -1.93 7.22 8.85
C ILE A 118 -1.85 8.02 7.55
N LEU A 119 -1.16 9.16 7.55
CA LEU A 119 -0.93 9.97 6.35
C LEU A 119 -0.08 9.22 5.31
N ASP A 120 0.96 8.51 5.75
CA ASP A 120 1.74 7.59 4.93
C ASP A 120 0.82 6.57 4.23
N ALA A 121 -0.02 5.91 5.02
CA ALA A 121 -0.95 4.92 4.50
C ALA A 121 -1.94 5.52 3.49
N VAL A 122 -2.42 6.75 3.68
CA VAL A 122 -3.29 7.42 2.69
C VAL A 122 -2.57 7.57 1.34
N ILE A 123 -1.32 8.01 1.36
CA ILE A 123 -0.50 8.20 0.14
C ILE A 123 -0.22 6.85 -0.51
N ALA A 124 0.21 5.86 0.27
CA ALA A 124 0.52 4.53 -0.20
C ALA A 124 -0.69 3.84 -0.83
N PHE A 125 -1.80 3.71 -0.09
CA PHE A 125 -3.02 3.07 -0.58
C PHE A 125 -3.63 3.83 -1.75
N GLY A 126 -3.67 5.17 -1.70
CA GLY A 126 -4.19 6.00 -2.79
C GLY A 126 -3.40 5.81 -4.08
N THR A 127 -2.07 5.92 -4.01
CA THR A 127 -1.18 5.75 -5.16
C THR A 127 -1.30 4.35 -5.76
N VAL A 128 -1.23 3.31 -4.93
CA VAL A 128 -1.31 1.92 -5.41
C VAL A 128 -2.72 1.60 -5.95
N ALA A 129 -3.79 2.15 -5.36
CA ALA A 129 -5.14 1.99 -5.86
C ALA A 129 -5.32 2.58 -7.26
N LEU A 130 -4.79 3.78 -7.49
CA LEU A 130 -4.80 4.41 -8.81
C LEU A 130 -4.01 3.57 -9.82
N ALA A 131 -2.81 3.14 -9.45
CA ALA A 131 -1.97 2.29 -10.29
C ALA A 131 -2.66 0.98 -10.66
N ASN A 132 -3.26 0.29 -9.70
CA ASN A 132 -4.02 -0.93 -9.94
C ASN A 132 -5.18 -0.67 -10.90
N GLY A 133 -5.96 0.39 -10.69
CA GLY A 133 -7.05 0.77 -11.59
C GLY A 133 -6.63 1.01 -13.04
N LEU A 134 -5.45 1.61 -13.24
CA LEU A 134 -4.90 1.90 -14.56
C LEU A 134 -4.23 0.69 -15.24
N LEU A 135 -3.60 -0.19 -14.46
CA LEU A 135 -2.81 -1.32 -14.96
C LEU A 135 -3.64 -2.58 -15.09
N TYR A 136 -4.65 -2.77 -14.23
CA TYR A 136 -5.36 -4.04 -14.10
C TYR A 136 -5.91 -4.55 -15.42
N ARG A 137 -6.68 -3.73 -16.15
CA ARG A 137 -7.25 -4.13 -17.45
C ARG A 137 -6.19 -4.48 -18.49
N ARG A 138 -5.03 -3.81 -18.44
CA ARG A 138 -3.91 -4.01 -19.38
C ARG A 138 -3.16 -5.31 -19.09
N VAL A 139 -3.00 -5.65 -17.82
CA VAL A 139 -2.24 -6.83 -17.38
C VAL A 139 -3.12 -8.07 -17.27
N MET A 140 -4.33 -7.93 -16.71
CA MET A 140 -5.25 -9.02 -16.39
C MET A 140 -6.34 -9.23 -17.45
N GLY A 141 -6.53 -8.30 -18.38
CA GLY A 141 -7.53 -8.42 -19.45
C GLY A 141 -7.30 -9.62 -20.39
N PRO A 142 -8.32 -10.08 -21.12
CA PRO A 142 -8.15 -11.13 -22.12
C PRO A 142 -7.07 -10.69 -23.13
N LYS A 143 -6.21 -11.64 -23.53
CA LYS A 143 -5.25 -11.41 -24.63
C LYS A 143 -6.11 -11.00 -25.84
N ARG A 144 -5.87 -9.82 -26.43
CA ARG A 144 -6.45 -9.52 -27.75
C ARG A 144 -5.91 -10.61 -28.68
N VAL A 145 -6.75 -11.57 -29.04
CA VAL A 145 -6.47 -12.45 -30.15
C VAL A 145 -6.63 -11.55 -31.37
N GLU A 146 -5.52 -11.15 -31.97
CA GLU A 146 -5.55 -10.55 -33.31
C GLU A 146 -6.25 -11.58 -34.19
N ARG A 147 -7.44 -11.23 -34.67
CA ARG A 147 -8.11 -12.06 -35.67
C ARG A 147 -7.25 -11.98 -36.93
N PRO A 148 -6.98 -13.12 -37.59
CA PRO A 148 -6.22 -13.15 -38.83
C PRO A 148 -6.89 -12.33 -39.93
#